data_AF-A0A1E7IZ46-F1
#
_entry.id   AF-A0A1E7IZ46-F1
#
_cell.length_a   1.000
_cell.length_b   1.000
_cell.length_c   1.000
_cell.angle_alpha   90.00
_cell.angle_beta   90.00
_cell.angle_gamma   90.00
#
_symmetry.space_group_name_H-M   'P 1'
#
loop_
_entity.id
_entity.type
_entity.pdbx_description
1 polymer ?
#
loop_
_entity_poly.entity_id
_entity_poly.type
_entity_poly.pdbx_seq_one_letter_code
_entity_poly.pdbx_strand_id
1 'polypeptide(L)'
;MEKVTVSVDPGICGMKCQVVATQKARRVAAIKIVGSDCELINKLGASLPEVDFTDIFKPHTKNLIFKCTEEAHCHLCCPVPIAIIKASEVALGLALPQDVMINFD
;
A
#
# COMPACT_ATOMS: atom_id res chain seq x y z
N MET A 1 14.91 -12.51 2.81
CA MET A 1 14.07 -11.57 2.03
C MET A 1 12.67 -11.69 2.58
N GLU A 2 12.24 -10.68 3.33
CA GLU A 2 10.95 -10.70 4.01
C GLU A 2 9.84 -10.33 3.03
N LYS A 3 8.79 -11.16 2.99
CA LYS A 3 7.59 -10.94 2.19
C LYS A 3 6.43 -10.74 3.15
N VAL A 4 5.82 -9.58 3.09
CA VAL A 4 4.65 -9.20 3.89
C VAL A 4 3.43 -9.16 2.98
N THR A 5 2.30 -9.65 3.46
CA THR A 5 1.03 -9.61 2.74
C THR A 5 -0.03 -9.03 3.66
N VAL A 6 -0.67 -7.94 3.22
CA VAL A 6 -1.73 -7.25 3.94
C VAL A 6 -3.03 -7.44 3.15
N SER A 7 -4.01 -8.07 3.78
CA SER A 7 -5.37 -8.16 3.25
C SER A 7 -6.11 -6.85 3.56
N VAL A 8 -6.75 -6.26 2.56
CA VAL A 8 -7.47 -4.99 2.71
C VAL A 8 -8.94 -5.21 2.45
N ASP A 9 -9.76 -4.88 3.46
CA ASP A 9 -11.20 -4.71 3.30
C ASP A 9 -11.49 -3.21 3.11
N PRO A 10 -11.90 -2.77 1.89
CA PRO A 10 -12.12 -1.37 1.61
C PRO A 10 -13.48 -0.84 2.10
N GLY A 11 -14.27 -1.67 2.79
CA GLY A 11 -15.60 -1.31 3.26
C GLY A 11 -16.67 -1.49 2.17
N ILE A 12 -17.62 -0.57 2.12
CA ILE A 12 -18.89 -0.73 1.36
C ILE A 12 -18.70 -0.94 -0.15
N CYS A 13 -17.59 -0.50 -0.73
CA CYS A 13 -17.34 -0.75 -2.16
C CYS A 13 -17.05 -2.23 -2.47
N GLY A 14 -16.68 -3.03 -1.47
CA GLY A 14 -16.54 -4.50 -1.56
C GLY A 14 -15.35 -5.01 -2.37
N MET A 15 -14.60 -4.15 -3.05
CA MET A 15 -13.47 -4.52 -3.93
C MET A 15 -12.20 -4.86 -3.13
N LYS A 16 -12.24 -5.98 -2.39
CA LYS A 16 -11.13 -6.46 -1.55
C LYS A 16 -9.87 -6.70 -2.38
N CYS A 17 -8.71 -6.56 -1.76
CA CYS A 17 -7.44 -6.88 -2.40
C CYS A 17 -6.37 -7.28 -1.39
N GLN A 18 -5.25 -7.78 -1.89
CA GLN A 18 -4.04 -8.00 -1.10
C GLN A 18 -2.92 -7.09 -1.59
N VAL A 19 -2.27 -6.41 -0.65
CA VAL A 19 -1.03 -5.68 -0.89
C VAL A 19 0.13 -6.56 -0.44
N VAL A 20 1.05 -6.84 -1.35
CA VAL A 20 2.23 -7.66 -1.12
C VAL A 20 3.47 -6.78 -1.23
N ALA A 21 4.22 -6.67 -0.13
CA ALA A 21 5.51 -5.99 -0.11
C ALA A 21 6.63 -7.02 0.07
N THR A 22 7.64 -7.01 -0.81
CA THR A 22 8.77 -7.93 -0.75
C THR A 22 10.08 -7.15 -0.70
N GLN A 23 10.91 -7.37 0.31
CA GLN A 23 12.22 -6.73 0.39
C GLN A 23 13.12 -7.21 -0.75
N LYS A 24 13.41 -6.32 -1.70
CA LYS A 24 14.28 -6.59 -2.87
C LYS A 24 15.73 -6.20 -2.59
N ALA A 25 15.95 -5.14 -1.82
CA ALA A 25 17.24 -4.69 -1.34
C ALA A 25 17.13 -4.14 0.08
N ARG A 26 18.25 -3.81 0.72
CA ARG A 26 18.31 -3.34 2.12
C ARG A 26 17.31 -2.23 2.45
N ARG A 27 17.00 -1.35 1.48
CA ARG A 27 16.12 -0.19 1.66
C ARG A 27 14.99 -0.11 0.63
N VAL A 28 14.78 -1.15 -0.18
CA VAL A 28 13.80 -1.12 -1.28
C VAL A 28 12.85 -2.30 -1.16
N ALA A 29 11.56 -2.02 -1.18
CA ALA A 29 10.49 -3.00 -1.21
C ALA A 29 9.80 -2.97 -2.58
N ALA A 30 9.65 -4.14 -3.21
CA ALA A 30 8.81 -4.32 -4.38
C ALA A 30 7.35 -4.47 -3.93
N ILE A 31 6.44 -3.74 -4.59
CA ILE A 31 5.02 -3.68 -4.26
C ILE A 31 4.22 -4.38 -5.36
N LYS A 32 3.25 -5.20 -4.94
CA LYS A 32 2.28 -5.82 -5.82
C LYS A 32 0.90 -5.79 -5.19
N ILE A 33 -0.10 -5.38 -5.96
CA ILE A 33 -1.51 -5.50 -5.57
C ILE A 33 -2.11 -6.71 -6.30
N VAL A 34 -2.86 -7.54 -5.58
CA VAL A 34 -3.42 -8.79 -6.09
C VAL A 34 -4.91 -8.85 -5.78
N GLY A 35 -5.70 -9.26 -6.78
CA GLY A 35 -7.11 -9.63 -6.61
C GLY A 35 -8.09 -8.46 -6.43
N SER A 36 -7.71 -7.23 -6.80
CA SER A 36 -8.62 -6.08 -6.77
C SER A 36 -9.45 -5.99 -8.04
N ASP A 37 -10.77 -5.87 -7.89
CA ASP A 37 -11.69 -5.52 -8.98
C ASP A 37 -11.76 -4.00 -9.25
N CYS A 38 -11.06 -3.18 -8.44
CA CYS A 38 -11.03 -1.73 -8.62
C CYS A 38 -9.97 -1.32 -9.65
N GLU A 39 -10.42 -0.77 -10.79
CA GLU A 39 -9.54 -0.30 -11.86
C GLU A 39 -8.53 0.77 -11.40
N LEU A 40 -8.94 1.66 -10.48
CA LEU A 40 -8.09 2.73 -9.95
C LEU A 40 -6.95 2.17 -9.08
N ILE A 41 -7.26 1.15 -8.28
CA ILE A 41 -6.25 0.43 -7.48
C ILE A 41 -5.32 -0.39 -8.38
N ASN A 42 -5.85 -0.99 -9.45
CA ASN A 42 -5.01 -1.68 -10.43
C ASN A 42 -4.07 -0.71 -11.16
N LYS A 43 -4.55 0.49 -11.50
CA LYS A 43 -3.72 1.58 -12.06
C LYS A 43 -2.64 2.03 -11.08
N LEU A 44 -2.97 2.19 -9.80
CA LEU A 44 -1.99 2.49 -8.74
C LEU A 44 -0.92 1.38 -8.62
N GLY A 45 -1.34 0.12 -8.60
CA GLY A 45 -0.42 -1.02 -8.54
C GLY A 45 0.53 -1.09 -9.73
N ALA A 46 0.09 -0.66 -10.92
CA ALA A 46 0.92 -0.59 -12.11
C ALA A 46 1.89 0.60 -12.11
N SER A 47 1.53 1.74 -11.52
CA SER A 47 2.37 2.94 -11.48
C SER A 47 3.40 2.94 -10.34
N LEU A 48 3.22 2.07 -9.33
CA LEU A 48 4.05 2.00 -8.13
C LEU A 48 4.65 0.59 -7.92
N PRO A 49 5.65 0.18 -8.72
CA PRO A 49 6.24 -1.16 -8.62
C PRO A 49 7.19 -1.32 -7.42
N GLU A 50 7.80 -0.23 -6.94
CA GLU A 50 8.79 -0.25 -5.86
C GLU A 50 8.67 1.00 -4.99
N VAL A 51 9.07 0.87 -3.72
CA VAL A 51 9.11 1.93 -2.72
C VAL A 51 10.46 1.89 -2.02
N ASP A 52 11.13 3.03 -1.93
CA ASP A 52 12.36 3.19 -1.14
C ASP A 52 12.03 3.59 0.30
N PHE A 53 12.92 3.27 1.24
CA PHE A 53 12.84 3.67 2.64
C PHE A 53 12.51 5.16 2.81
N THR A 54 13.09 6.04 1.98
CA THR A 54 12.84 7.50 2.08
C THR A 54 11.41 7.90 1.72
N ASP A 55 10.72 7.12 0.89
CA ASP A 55 9.34 7.40 0.50
C ASP A 55 8.35 7.14 1.64
N ILE A 56 8.72 6.31 2.63
CA ILE A 56 7.89 6.01 3.80
C ILE A 56 7.78 7.23 4.74
N PHE A 57 8.84 8.02 4.86
CA PHE A 57 8.92 9.12 5.83
C PHE A 57 8.62 10.51 5.25
N LYS A 58 8.30 10.60 3.95
CA LYS A 58 7.96 11.88 3.33
C LYS A 58 6.56 12.36 3.76
N PRO A 59 6.37 13.68 3.97
CA PRO A 59 5.04 14.26 4.18
C PRO A 59 4.07 13.90 3.05
N HIS A 60 2.79 13.76 3.36
CA HIS A 60 1.72 13.36 2.41
C HIS A 60 1.82 14.03 1.04
N THR A 61 1.98 15.36 1.00
CA THR A 61 2.03 16.16 -0.24
C THR A 61 3.26 15.90 -1.12
N LYS A 62 4.29 15.22 -0.58
CA LYS A 62 5.55 14.89 -1.27
C LYS A 62 5.79 13.37 -1.32
N ASN A 63 4.87 12.57 -0.81
CA ASN A 63 5.02 11.14 -0.71
C ASN A 63 4.72 10.47 -2.05
N LEU A 64 5.59 9.58 -2.51
CA LEU A 64 5.46 8.90 -3.79
C LEU A 64 4.14 8.11 -3.87
N ILE A 65 3.77 7.40 -2.81
CA ILE A 65 2.59 6.52 -2.77
C ILE A 65 1.32 7.38 -2.91
N PHE A 66 1.23 8.49 -2.18
CA PHE A 66 0.09 9.39 -2.27
C PHE A 66 0.04 10.15 -3.60
N LYS A 67 1.19 10.51 -4.18
CA LYS A 67 1.26 11.10 -5.52
C LYS A 67 0.73 10.14 -6.58
N CYS A 68 1.18 8.88 -6.58
CA CYS A 68 0.68 7.86 -7.51
C CYS A 68 -0.81 7.54 -7.27
N THR A 69 -1.28 7.63 -6.02
CA THR A 69 -2.69 7.47 -5.64
C THR A 69 -3.57 8.55 -6.27
N GLU A 70 -3.11 9.81 -6.19
CA GLU A 70 -3.75 10.97 -6.83
C GLU A 70 -3.78 10.85 -8.36
N GLU A 71 -2.65 10.49 -8.98
CA GLU A 71 -2.55 10.28 -10.44
C GLU A 71 -3.40 9.10 -10.94
N ALA A 72 -3.63 8.11 -10.08
CA ALA A 72 -4.55 7.01 -10.33
C ALA A 72 -6.02 7.38 -10.09
N HIS A 73 -6.31 8.57 -9.57
CA HIS A 73 -7.64 9.07 -9.18
C HIS A 73 -8.35 8.18 -8.15
N CYS A 74 -7.58 7.56 -7.25
CA CYS A 74 -8.16 6.69 -6.23
C CYS A 74 -9.13 7.47 -5.32
N HIS A 75 -10.13 6.77 -4.79
CA HIS A 75 -11.02 7.34 -3.78
C HIS A 75 -10.23 7.83 -2.57
N LEU A 76 -10.51 9.06 -2.12
CA LEU A 76 -9.72 9.78 -1.11
C LEU A 76 -9.45 8.96 0.16
N CYS A 77 -10.45 8.27 0.71
CA CYS A 77 -10.31 7.50 1.94
C CYS A 77 -10.11 5.99 1.71
N CYS A 78 -9.78 5.57 0.48
CA CYS A 78 -9.49 4.16 0.25
C CYS A 78 -8.35 3.70 1.18
N PRO A 79 -8.49 2.59 1.92
CA PRO A 79 -7.44 2.13 2.83
C PRO A 79 -6.25 1.49 2.12
N VAL A 80 -6.38 1.15 0.82
CA VAL A 80 -5.33 0.43 0.07
C VAL A 80 -4.00 1.21 -0.02
N PRO A 81 -3.96 2.51 -0.36
CA PRO A 81 -2.72 3.29 -0.31
C PRO A 81 -2.01 3.26 1.05
N ILE A 82 -2.77 3.32 2.15
CA ILE A 82 -2.20 3.22 3.51
C ILE A 82 -1.65 1.82 3.76
N ALA A 83 -2.32 0.78 3.25
CA ALA A 83 -1.84 -0.60 3.35
C ALA A 83 -0.50 -0.82 2.62
N ILE A 84 -0.24 -0.09 1.52
CA ILE A 84 1.06 -0.09 0.84
C ILE A 84 2.16 0.45 1.76
N ILE A 85 1.90 1.57 2.45
CA ILE A 85 2.84 2.13 3.43
C ILE A 85 3.10 1.11 4.54
N LYS A 86 2.04 0.57 5.16
CA LYS A 86 2.16 -0.39 6.28
C LYS A 86 2.88 -1.67 5.90
N ALA A 87 2.57 -2.23 4.73
CA ALA A 87 3.26 -3.42 4.22
C ALA A 87 4.75 -3.13 3.99
N SER A 88 5.08 -1.93 3.47
CA SER A 88 6.47 -1.51 3.22
C SER A 88 7.25 -1.28 4.51
N GLU A 89 6.63 -0.67 5.53
CA GLU A 89 7.22 -0.46 6.86
C GLU A 89 7.64 -1.80 7.48
N VAL A 90 6.76 -2.80 7.46
CA VAL A 90 7.05 -4.14 8.00
C VAL A 90 8.10 -4.86 7.13
N ALA A 91 7.95 -4.86 5.81
CA ALA A 91 8.87 -5.57 4.91
C ALA A 91 10.30 -5.02 4.94
N LEU A 92 10.48 -3.74 5.29
CA LEU A 92 11.79 -3.11 5.48
C LEU A 92 12.30 -3.15 6.93
N GLY A 93 11.58 -3.81 7.84
CA GLY A 93 11.97 -3.96 9.25
C GLY A 93 11.89 -2.66 10.06
N LEU A 94 11.00 -1.74 9.67
CA LEU A 94 10.81 -0.44 10.30
C LEU A 94 9.69 -0.44 11.33
N ALA A 95 8.76 -1.39 11.22
CA ALA A 95 7.65 -1.59 12.14
C ALA A 95 7.40 -3.09 12.35
N LEU A 96 6.80 -3.43 13.48
CA LEU A 96 6.26 -4.76 13.73
C LEU A 96 4.87 -4.89 13.08
N PRO A 97 4.49 -6.09 12.60
CA PRO A 97 3.17 -6.31 12.04
C PRO A 97 2.08 -6.21 13.12
N GLN A 98 1.08 -5.39 12.87
CA GLN A 98 -0.12 -5.27 13.69
C GLN A 98 -1.30 -4.79 12.83
N ASP A 99 -2.48 -5.35 13.06
CA ASP A 99 -3.69 -5.00 12.30
C ASP A 99 -4.17 -3.57 12.62
N VAL A 100 -4.66 -2.89 11.58
CA VAL A 100 -5.30 -1.58 11.66
C VAL A 100 -6.73 -1.72 11.15
N MET A 101 -7.71 -1.28 11.94
CA MET A 101 -9.13 -1.52 11.67
C MET A 101 -9.93 -0.21 11.71
N ILE A 102 -11.00 -0.16 10.90
CA ILE A 102 -12.05 0.85 10.96
C ILE A 102 -13.36 0.10 11.20
N ASN A 103 -14.06 0.42 12.28
CA ASN A 103 -15.31 -0.23 12.66
C ASN A 103 -16.44 0.80 12.69
N PHE A 104 -17.63 0.39 12.23
CA PHE A 104 -18.88 1.15 12.35
C PHE A 104 -19.77 0.41 13.35
N ASP A 105 -20.42 1.14 14.24
CA ASP A 105 -21.36 0.64 15.25
C ASP A 105 -22.81 1.05 14.94
#